data_AF-A0A522NII0-F1
#
_entry.id   AF-A0A522NII0-F1
#
_cell.length_a   1.000
_cell.length_b   1.000
_cell.length_c   1.000
_cell.angle_alpha   90.00
_cell.angle_beta   90.00
_cell.angle_gamma   90.00
#
_symmetry.space_group_name_H-M   'P 1'
#
loop_
_entity.id
_entity.type
_entity.pdbx_description
1 polymer ?
#
loop_
_entity_poly.entity_id
_entity_poly.type
_entity_poly.pdbx_seq_one_letter_code
_entity_poly.pdbx_strand_id
1 'polypeptide(L)'
;METSWLLRIFGLSRVVFGAWLALAPSKPGELWFGESRPGASTAALLRSVGGRDVGLGLGLAADPRPSSLWLRVGILADAVDAAATLLNRDRIPAKNFLTGFLGGLSYAVIGAAIAVRGRTDH
;
A
#
# COMPACT_ATOMS: atom_id res chain seq x y z
N MET A 1 21.41 12.36 0.73
CA MET A 1 20.26 13.22 0.34
C MET A 1 19.30 12.51 -0.59
N GLU A 2 19.79 11.79 -1.61
CA GLU A 2 18.91 11.14 -2.61
C GLU A 2 17.92 10.14 -2.02
N THR A 3 18.36 9.29 -1.09
CA THR A 3 17.49 8.28 -0.47
C THR A 3 16.38 8.90 0.39
N SER A 4 16.63 10.06 1.01
CA SER A 4 15.64 10.71 1.88
C SER A 4 14.49 11.33 1.08
N TRP A 5 14.76 11.94 -0.08
CA TRP A 5 13.68 12.44 -0.93
C TRP A 5 12.86 11.28 -1.51
N LEU A 6 13.51 10.18 -1.92
CA LEU A 6 12.83 8.98 -2.41
C LEU A 6 11.87 8.43 -1.37
N LEU A 7 12.30 8.34 -0.12
CA LEU A 7 11.48 7.89 1.00
C LEU A 7 10.32 8.84 1.32
N ARG A 8 10.54 10.15 1.22
CA ARG A 8 9.46 11.14 1.36
C ARG A 8 8.42 11.00 0.25
N ILE A 9 8.86 10.87 -1.01
CA ILE A 9 7.95 10.70 -2.14
C ILE A 9 7.20 9.37 -2.04
N PHE A 10 7.88 8.29 -1.66
CA PHE A 10 7.25 7.00 -1.40
C PHE A 10 6.24 7.07 -0.25
N GLY A 11 6.58 7.75 0.86
CA GLY A 11 5.64 8.00 1.95
C GLY A 11 4.42 8.81 1.51
N LEU A 12 4.62 9.90 0.78
CA LEU A 12 3.55 10.75 0.26
C LEU A 12 2.67 10.03 -0.75
N SER A 13 3.21 9.13 -1.58
CA SER A 13 2.40 8.33 -2.52
C SER A 13 1.43 7.42 -1.77
N ARG A 14 1.87 6.84 -0.63
CA ARG A 14 0.98 6.08 0.27
C ARG A 14 -0.12 6.96 0.88
N VAL A 15 0.20 8.20 1.25
CA VAL A 15 -0.80 9.14 1.78
C VAL A 15 -1.88 9.42 0.74
N VAL A 16 -1.48 9.73 -0.50
CA VAL A 16 -2.42 10.01 -1.59
C VAL A 16 -3.28 8.79 -1.90
N PHE A 17 -2.65 7.62 -2.02
CA PHE A 17 -3.37 6.37 -2.31
C PHE A 17 -4.31 5.99 -1.17
N GLY A 18 -3.85 6.07 0.08
CA GLY A 18 -4.63 5.78 1.27
C GLY A 18 -5.81 6.73 1.45
N ALA A 19 -5.62 8.03 1.19
CA ALA A 19 -6.70 9.01 1.20
C ALA A 19 -7.76 8.69 0.13
N TRP A 20 -7.34 8.26 -1.06
CA TRP A 20 -8.26 7.85 -2.11
C TRP A 20 -9.09 6.61 -1.72
N LEU A 21 -8.45 5.59 -1.15
CA LEU A 21 -9.10 4.41 -0.57
C LEU A 21 -10.15 4.78 0.49
N ALA A 22 -9.80 5.73 1.38
CA ALA A 22 -10.66 6.13 2.48
C ALA A 22 -11.84 7.02 2.07
N LEU A 23 -11.61 7.98 1.18
CA LEU A 23 -12.60 8.98 0.84
C LEU A 23 -13.50 8.54 -0.31
N ALA A 24 -13.00 7.69 -1.22
CA ALA A 24 -13.70 7.31 -2.44
C ALA A 24 -13.64 5.79 -2.72
N PRO A 25 -14.18 4.92 -1.85
CA PRO A 25 -13.98 3.47 -1.91
C PRO A 25 -14.60 2.80 -3.15
N SER A 26 -15.53 3.44 -3.86
CA SER A 26 -16.18 2.83 -5.02
C SER A 26 -15.19 2.48 -6.14
N LYS A 27 -14.25 3.38 -6.45
CA LYS A 27 -13.30 3.13 -7.54
C LYS A 27 -12.21 2.12 -7.18
N PRO A 28 -11.59 2.17 -5.98
CA PRO A 28 -10.72 1.11 -5.50
C PRO A 28 -11.42 -0.24 -5.37
N GLY A 29 -12.68 -0.28 -4.90
CA GLY A 29 -13.47 -1.52 -4.84
C GLY A 29 -13.71 -2.12 -6.23
N GLU A 30 -14.01 -1.28 -7.21
CA GLU A 30 -14.13 -1.70 -8.61
C GLU A 30 -12.82 -2.27 -9.15
N LEU A 31 -11.69 -1.59 -8.90
CA LEU A 31 -10.39 -1.97 -9.45
C LEU A 31 -9.82 -3.22 -8.77
N TRP A 32 -9.94 -3.32 -7.45
CA TRP A 32 -9.37 -4.39 -6.65
C TRP A 32 -10.27 -5.64 -6.64
N PHE A 33 -11.57 -5.46 -6.42
CA PHE A 33 -12.50 -6.57 -6.20
C PHE A 33 -13.51 -6.76 -7.33
N GLY A 34 -13.59 -5.83 -8.29
CA GLY A 34 -14.63 -5.85 -9.33
C GLY A 34 -15.97 -5.30 -8.85
N GLU A 35 -16.01 -4.68 -7.67
CA GLU A 35 -17.23 -4.16 -7.05
C GLU A 35 -17.42 -2.67 -7.34
N SER A 36 -18.12 -2.30 -8.42
CA SER A 36 -18.38 -0.89 -8.76
C SER A 36 -19.22 -0.14 -7.70
N ARG A 37 -19.96 -0.89 -6.87
CA ARG A 37 -20.69 -0.40 -5.69
C ARG A 37 -20.37 -1.31 -4.49
N PRO A 38 -19.24 -1.07 -3.79
CA PRO A 38 -18.83 -1.94 -2.70
C PRO A 38 -19.85 -1.94 -1.57
N GLY A 39 -20.12 -3.13 -1.02
CA GLY A 39 -20.97 -3.28 0.16
C GLY A 39 -20.36 -2.61 1.40
N ALA A 40 -21.14 -2.52 2.49
CA ALA A 40 -20.69 -1.87 3.73
C ALA A 40 -19.36 -2.44 4.25
N SER A 41 -19.18 -3.77 4.21
CA SER A 41 -17.95 -4.44 4.65
C SER A 41 -16.75 -4.09 3.78
N THR A 42 -16.88 -4.17 2.45
CA THR A 42 -15.82 -3.79 1.51
C THR A 42 -15.45 -2.32 1.66
N ALA A 43 -16.44 -1.44 1.79
CA ALA A 43 -16.22 -0.02 1.97
C ALA A 43 -15.55 0.31 3.32
N ALA A 44 -15.91 -0.38 4.40
CA ALA A 44 -15.24 -0.25 5.69
C ALA A 44 -13.79 -0.76 5.64
N LEU A 45 -13.54 -1.89 4.97
CA LEU A 45 -12.21 -2.43 4.77
C LEU A 45 -11.32 -1.44 4.00
N LEU A 46 -11.78 -0.96 2.84
CA LEU A 46 -11.03 0.02 2.03
C LEU A 46 -10.73 1.30 2.82
N ARG A 47 -11.67 1.75 3.66
CA ARG A 47 -11.45 2.89 4.55
C ARG A 47 -10.39 2.64 5.62
N SER A 48 -10.43 1.47 6.24
CA SER A 48 -9.46 1.08 7.26
C SER A 48 -8.05 0.95 6.67
N VAL A 49 -7.93 0.31 5.50
CA VAL A 49 -6.67 0.18 4.74
C VAL A 49 -6.17 1.55 4.33
N GLY A 50 -7.05 2.41 3.81
CA GLY A 50 -6.71 3.76 3.42
C GLY A 50 -6.21 4.63 4.58
N GLY A 51 -6.89 4.59 5.72
CA GLY A 51 -6.45 5.28 6.94
C GLY A 51 -5.10 4.77 7.45
N ARG A 52 -4.87 3.45 7.40
CA ARG A 52 -3.59 2.83 7.74
C ARG A 52 -2.47 3.35 6.84
N ASP A 53 -2.69 3.41 5.53
CA ASP A 53 -1.68 3.89 4.57
C ASP A 53 -1.37 5.38 4.71
N VAL A 54 -2.37 6.20 5.06
CA VAL A 54 -2.14 7.61 5.43
C VAL A 54 -1.21 7.69 6.65
N GLY A 55 -1.49 6.93 7.71
CA GLY A 55 -0.64 6.90 8.92
C GLY A 55 0.79 6.43 8.63
N LEU A 56 0.95 5.32 7.91
CA LEU A 56 2.24 4.78 7.51
C LEU A 56 3.04 5.77 6.64
N GLY A 57 2.38 6.39 5.66
CA GLY A 57 2.99 7.35 4.75
C GLY A 57 3.45 8.64 5.45
N LEU A 58 2.63 9.19 6.35
CA LEU A 58 3.00 10.35 7.16
C LEU A 58 4.15 10.03 8.12
N GLY A 59 4.10 8.87 8.78
CA GLY A 59 5.18 8.41 9.64
C GLY A 59 6.51 8.26 8.89
N LEU A 60 6.48 7.70 7.68
CA LEU A 60 7.67 7.60 6.84
C LEU A 60 8.17 8.97 6.34
N ALA A 61 7.27 9.89 6.00
CA ALA A 61 7.66 11.23 5.60
C ALA A 61 8.30 12.04 6.75
N ALA A 62 7.86 11.79 7.99
CA ALA A 62 8.43 12.38 9.20
C ALA A 62 9.79 11.74 9.58
N ASP A 63 9.97 10.44 9.30
CA ASP A 63 11.22 9.71 9.50
C ASP A 63 11.74 9.04 8.21
N PRO A 64 12.27 9.82 7.24
CA PRO A 64 12.61 9.34 5.90
C PRO A 64 14.02 8.74 5.87
N ARG A 65 14.20 7.63 6.59
CA ARG A 65 15.44 6.83 6.64
C ARG A 65 15.17 5.38 6.21
N PRO A 66 16.12 4.69 5.57
CA PRO A 66 15.94 3.28 5.16
C PRO A 66 15.71 2.32 6.33
N SER A 67 16.19 2.67 7.53
CA SER A 67 15.98 1.93 8.77
C SER A 67 14.66 2.28 9.49
N SER A 68 13.86 3.20 8.95
CA SER A 68 12.61 3.67 9.55
C SER A 68 11.66 2.52 9.86
N LEU A 69 11.11 2.52 11.07
CA LEU A 69 10.10 1.54 11.47
C LEU A 69 8.89 1.62 10.54
N TRP A 70 8.48 2.83 10.15
CA TRP A 70 7.34 3.09 9.27
C TRP A 70 7.51 2.45 7.88
N LEU A 71 8.73 2.45 7.35
CA LEU A 71 9.03 1.73 6.10
C LEU A 71 8.85 0.23 6.27
N ARG A 72 9.41 -0.34 7.35
CA ARG A 72 9.37 -1.79 7.62
C ARG A 72 7.95 -2.30 7.85
N VAL A 73 7.16 -1.60 8.67
CA VAL A 73 5.76 -1.99 8.90
C VAL A 73 4.89 -1.75 7.67
N GLY A 74 5.23 -0.75 6.84
CA GLY A 74 4.58 -0.54 5.54
C GLY A 74 4.81 -1.72 4.58
N ILE A 75 6.06 -2.17 4.43
CA ILE A 75 6.40 -3.35 3.61
C ILE A 75 5.62 -4.59 4.09
N LEU A 76 5.54 -4.80 5.41
CA LEU A 76 4.79 -5.92 5.99
C LEU A 76 3.30 -5.81 5.65
N ALA A 77 2.71 -4.63 5.81
CA ALA A 77 1.31 -4.40 5.47
C ALA A 77 1.02 -4.69 3.99
N ASP A 78 1.87 -4.22 3.08
CA ASP A 78 1.74 -4.45 1.63
C ASP A 78 1.85 -5.93 1.26
N ALA A 79 2.79 -6.64 1.90
CA ALA A 79 2.96 -8.07 1.69
C ALA A 79 1.74 -8.87 2.18
N VAL A 80 1.15 -8.46 3.32
CA VAL A 80 -0.09 -9.05 3.84
C VAL A 80 -1.26 -8.78 2.90
N ASP A 81 -1.39 -7.57 2.35
CA ASP A 81 -2.46 -7.23 1.40
C ASP A 81 -2.34 -8.04 0.09
N ALA A 82 -1.12 -8.19 -0.43
CA ALA A 82 -0.84 -9.03 -1.58
C ALA A 82 -1.17 -10.51 -1.30
N ALA A 83 -0.74 -11.03 -0.14
CA ALA A 83 -1.04 -12.39 0.28
C ALA A 83 -2.55 -12.62 0.46
N ALA A 84 -3.26 -11.68 1.10
CA ALA A 84 -4.71 -11.76 1.29
C ALA A 84 -5.45 -11.75 -0.06
N THR A 85 -4.98 -10.94 -1.02
CA THR A 85 -5.52 -10.92 -2.39
C THR A 85 -5.25 -12.25 -3.10
N LEU A 86 -4.04 -12.81 -2.95
CA LEU A 86 -3.67 -14.12 -3.51
C LEU A 86 -4.51 -15.27 -2.96
N LEU A 87 -4.74 -15.29 -1.65
CA LEU A 87 -5.55 -16.31 -0.98
C LEU A 87 -7.03 -16.25 -1.39
N ASN A 88 -7.48 -15.13 -1.93
CA ASN A 88 -8.85 -14.94 -2.42
C ASN A 88 -8.93 -14.86 -3.95
N ARG A 89 -7.89 -15.28 -4.69
CA ARG A 89 -7.83 -15.16 -6.15
C ARG A 89 -9.06 -15.71 -6.88
N ASP A 90 -9.59 -16.84 -6.41
CA ASP A 90 -10.69 -17.55 -7.09
C ASP A 90 -12.06 -16.87 -6.87
N ARG A 91 -12.11 -15.86 -5.99
CA ARG A 91 -13.31 -15.06 -5.68
C ARG A 91 -13.30 -13.69 -6.34
N ILE A 92 -12.21 -13.32 -7.01
CA ILE A 92 -12.02 -12.00 -7.62
C ILE A 92 -11.89 -12.19 -9.14
N PRO A 93 -12.54 -11.36 -9.98
CA PRO A 93 -12.33 -11.44 -11.42
C PRO A 93 -10.84 -11.27 -11.77
N ALA A 94 -10.32 -12.10 -12.69
CA ALA A 94 -8.87 -12.21 -12.94
C ALA A 94 -8.14 -10.86 -13.20
N LYS A 95 -8.77 -9.94 -13.94
CA LYS A 95 -8.23 -8.59 -14.20
C LYS A 95 -8.10 -7.73 -12.93
N ASN A 96 -9.06 -7.88 -12.02
CA ASN A 96 -9.14 -7.13 -10.77
C ASN A 96 -8.18 -7.72 -9.73
N PHE A 97 -8.14 -9.06 -9.68
CA PHE A 97 -7.14 -9.79 -8.93
C PHE A 97 -5.73 -9.32 -9.28
N LEU A 98 -5.39 -9.27 -10.57
CA LEU A 98 -4.07 -8.84 -11.01
C LEU A 98 -3.77 -7.41 -10.57
N THR A 99 -4.75 -6.51 -10.65
CA THR A 99 -4.61 -5.11 -10.23
C THR A 99 -4.35 -5.01 -8.73
N GLY A 100 -5.16 -5.68 -7.91
CA GLY A 100 -5.00 -5.68 -6.45
C GLY A 100 -3.71 -6.32 -5.98
N PHE A 101 -3.38 -7.49 -6.54
CA PHE A 101 -2.18 -8.24 -6.21
C PHE A 101 -0.91 -7.48 -6.60
N LEU A 102 -0.84 -6.96 -7.83
CA LEU A 102 0.31 -6.17 -8.27
C LEU A 102 0.41 -4.84 -7.51
N GLY A 103 -0.72 -4.22 -7.15
CA GLY A 103 -0.73 -3.00 -6.34
C GLY A 103 0.01 -3.20 -5.02
N GLY A 104 -0.42 -4.18 -4.22
CA GLY A 104 0.23 -4.51 -2.94
C GLY A 104 1.67 -4.99 -3.13
N LEU A 105 1.90 -5.94 -4.05
CA LEU A 105 3.23 -6.51 -4.27
C LEU A 105 4.26 -5.45 -4.70
N SER A 106 3.87 -4.50 -5.55
CA SER A 106 4.78 -3.44 -6.02
C SER A 106 5.25 -2.55 -4.88
N TYR A 107 4.36 -2.15 -3.96
CA TYR A 107 4.74 -1.35 -2.81
C TYR A 107 5.66 -2.13 -1.84
N ALA A 108 5.38 -3.41 -1.60
CA ALA A 108 6.25 -4.27 -0.79
C ALA A 108 7.65 -4.38 -1.40
N VAL A 109 7.76 -4.66 -2.71
CA VAL A 109 9.03 -4.82 -3.41
C VAL A 109 9.83 -3.52 -3.46
N ILE A 110 9.18 -2.39 -3.80
CA ILE A 110 9.84 -1.08 -3.84
C ILE A 110 10.34 -0.70 -2.45
N GLY A 111 9.51 -0.84 -1.42
CA GLY A 111 9.90 -0.55 -0.04
C GLY A 111 11.08 -1.41 0.41
N ALA A 112 11.05 -2.73 0.14
CA ALA A 112 12.14 -3.64 0.46
C ALA A 112 13.43 -3.29 -0.30
N ALA A 113 13.33 -2.93 -1.58
CA ALA A 113 14.49 -2.49 -2.37
C ALA A 113 15.13 -1.22 -1.81
N ILE A 114 14.33 -0.24 -1.39
CA ILE A 114 14.83 0.99 -0.73
C ILE A 114 15.50 0.64 0.61
N ALA A 115 14.88 -0.23 1.41
CA ALA A 115 15.43 -0.66 2.70
C ALA A 115 16.77 -1.40 2.54
N VAL A 116 16.90 -2.28 1.54
CA VAL A 116 18.13 -3.04 1.29
C VAL A 116 19.24 -2.13 0.75
N ARG A 117 18.96 -1.28 -0.24
CA ARG A 117 19.95 -0.32 -0.78
C ARG A 117 20.48 0.62 0.29
N GLY A 118 19.59 1.12 1.16
CA GLY A 118 20.01 1.99 2.24
C GLY A 118 20.87 1.31 3.32
N ARG A 119 20.95 -0.03 3.36
CA ARG A 119 21.86 -0.77 4.25
C ARG A 119 23.26 -0.93 3.67
N THR A 120 23.42 -0.87 2.35
CA THR A 120 24.72 -1.03 1.68
C THR A 120 25.50 0.28 1.58
N ASP A 121 24.84 1.42 1.83
CA ASP A 121 25.43 2.75 1.80
C ASP A 121 26.02 3.22 3.16
N HIS A 122 26.08 2.31 4.15
CA HIS A 122 26.63 2.52 5.49
C HIS A 122 27.80 1.57 5.74
#